data_AF-F2J541-F1
#
_entry.id   AF-F2J541-F1
#
_cell.length_a   1.000
_cell.length_b   1.000
_cell.length_c   1.000
_cell.angle_alpha   90.00
_cell.angle_beta   90.00
_cell.angle_gamma   90.00
#
_symmetry.space_group_name_H-M   'P 1'
#
loop_
_entity.id
_entity.type
_entity.pdbx_description
1 polymer ?
#
loop_
_entity_poly.entity_id
_entity_poly.type
_entity_poly.pdbx_seq_one_letter_code
_entity_poly.pdbx_strand_id
1 'polypeptide(L)'
;MNSETLGGYERGDTSPDLDFLAMYKQRFSVNLNWLIAGEGEMFAGMHAAGQPTGYEDELARIEAGLNAFDTFPINPAAMPPEAEALYQALQKIVTETDDDRARARADLHLRLAFGDAAAAERQKFRQNSFIKRWEAANARLQTALHKVEWEPPLGLTETLKALSFGYGLSEQDLGDLLRSIRSACRDA
;
A
#
# COMPACT_ATOMS: atom_id res chain seq x y z
N MET A 1 28.44 -12.21 10.72
CA MET A 1 28.28 -11.39 11.93
C MET A 1 28.30 -12.34 13.10
N ASN A 2 29.25 -12.20 14.02
CA ASN A 2 29.37 -13.11 15.16
C ASN A 2 28.31 -12.75 16.21
N SER A 3 27.57 -13.74 16.70
CA SER A 3 26.52 -13.58 17.72
C SER A 3 27.06 -12.99 19.03
N GLU A 4 28.33 -13.28 19.36
CA GLU A 4 28.99 -12.75 20.55
C GLU A 4 29.16 -11.23 20.51
N THR A 5 29.43 -10.65 19.33
CA THR A 5 29.67 -9.22 19.16
C THR A 5 28.37 -8.42 19.36
N LEU A 6 27.24 -8.93 18.85
CA LEU A 6 25.94 -8.28 19.05
C LEU A 6 25.49 -8.34 20.51
N GLY A 7 25.66 -9.50 21.15
CA GLY A 7 25.32 -9.66 22.57
C GLY A 7 26.14 -8.75 23.49
N GLY A 8 27.38 -8.42 23.14
CA GLY A 8 28.20 -7.44 23.86
C GLY A 8 27.65 -6.01 23.76
N TYR A 9 27.09 -5.63 22.61
CA TYR A 9 26.44 -4.33 22.43
C TYR A 9 25.13 -4.24 23.22
N GLU A 10 24.30 -5.29 23.20
CA GLU A 10 23.01 -5.30 23.90
C GLU A 10 23.14 -5.21 25.42
N ARG A 11 24.22 -5.77 25.99
CA ARG A 11 24.51 -5.70 27.43
C ARG A 11 25.27 -4.44 27.86
N GLY A 12 25.74 -3.65 26.90
CA GLY A 12 26.58 -2.47 27.16
C GLY A 12 28.02 -2.80 27.55
N ASP A 13 28.47 -4.04 27.33
CA ASP A 13 29.85 -4.49 27.61
C ASP A 13 30.85 -3.84 26.64
N THR A 14 30.40 -3.53 25.42
CA THR A 14 31.19 -2.93 24.35
C THR A 14 30.36 -1.88 23.62
N SER A 15 31.00 -0.84 23.07
CA SER A 15 30.33 0.16 22.21
C SER A 15 30.57 -0.16 20.73
N PRO A 16 29.55 -0.05 19.86
CA PRO A 16 29.71 -0.26 18.43
C PRO A 16 30.60 0.82 17.81
N ASP A 17 31.42 0.43 16.83
CA ASP A 17 32.22 1.37 16.06
C ASP A 17 31.40 2.03 14.93
N LEU A 18 31.98 3.06 14.30
CA LEU A 18 31.32 3.82 13.23
C LEU A 18 31.04 2.95 12.00
N ASP A 19 31.90 1.97 11.70
CA ASP A 19 31.74 1.07 10.57
C ASP A 19 30.56 0.11 10.79
N PHE A 20 30.35 -0.36 12.02
CA PHE A 20 29.19 -1.15 12.42
C PHE A 20 27.89 -0.35 12.32
N LEU A 21 27.89 0.90 12.78
CA LEU A 21 26.73 1.80 12.66
C LEU A 21 26.42 2.11 11.18
N ALA A 22 27.45 2.36 10.36
CA ALA A 22 27.29 2.58 8.93
C ALA A 22 26.72 1.35 8.22
N MET A 23 27.19 0.14 8.56
CA MET A 23 26.64 -1.11 8.08
C MET A 23 25.16 -1.27 8.48
N TYR A 24 24.79 -0.95 9.73
CA TYR A 24 23.40 -1.01 10.18
C TYR A 24 22.49 -0.07 9.41
N LYS A 25 22.93 1.17 9.19
CA LYS A 25 22.23 2.15 8.35
C LYS A 25 22.06 1.63 6.92
N GLN A 26 23.08 1.04 6.31
CA GLN A 26 23.02 0.56 4.93
C GLN A 26 22.20 -0.72 4.77
N ARG A 27 22.30 -1.65 5.72
CA ARG A 27 21.68 -2.98 5.62
C ARG A 27 20.23 -3.00 6.08
N PHE A 28 19.90 -2.19 7.08
CA PHE A 28 18.57 -2.18 7.71
C PHE A 28 17.83 -0.85 7.53
N SER A 29 18.43 0.11 6.82
CA SER A 29 17.86 1.44 6.62
C SER A 29 17.45 2.11 7.93
N VAL A 30 18.17 1.85 9.02
CA VAL A 30 17.87 2.42 10.34
C VAL A 30 18.44 3.83 10.44
N ASN A 31 17.67 4.74 11.02
CA ASN A 31 18.13 6.09 11.31
C ASN A 31 19.06 6.06 12.52
N LEU A 32 20.29 6.50 12.33
CA LEU A 32 21.30 6.51 13.40
C LEU A 32 20.98 7.50 14.52
N ASN A 33 20.26 8.59 14.23
CA ASN A 33 19.83 9.53 15.26
C ASN A 33 18.82 8.87 16.20
N TRP A 34 17.89 8.08 15.66
CA TRP A 34 16.97 7.29 16.47
C TRP A 34 17.70 6.20 17.25
N LEU A 35 18.63 5.48 16.60
CA LEU A 35 19.36 4.39 17.22
C LEU A 35 20.21 4.84 18.41
N ILE A 36 20.80 6.03 18.33
CA ILE A 36 21.76 6.53 19.32
C ILE A 36 21.08 7.38 20.40
N ALA A 37 20.18 8.29 19.99
CA ALA A 37 19.58 9.28 20.89
C ALA A 37 18.09 9.02 21.17
N GLY A 38 17.46 8.07 20.47
CA GLY A 38 16.01 7.88 20.51
C GLY A 38 15.23 8.98 19.77
N GLU A 39 15.91 9.84 19.01
CA GLU A 39 15.33 11.01 18.37
C GLU A 39 15.06 10.78 16.88
N GLY A 40 13.84 11.10 16.44
CA GLY A 40 13.41 10.96 15.04
C GLY A 40 12.82 9.58 14.71
N GLU A 41 12.56 9.34 13.42
CA GLU A 41 11.97 8.09 12.93
C GLU A 41 12.96 6.93 12.98
N MET A 42 12.47 5.72 13.29
CA MET A 42 13.28 4.50 13.45
C MET A 42 14.03 4.10 12.18
N PHE A 43 13.40 4.24 11.01
CA PHE A 43 14.00 3.86 9.74
C PHE A 43 14.19 5.08 8.84
N ALA A 44 15.42 5.28 8.39
CA ALA A 44 15.77 6.24 7.36
C ALA A 44 15.21 5.77 6.01
N GLY A 45 14.00 6.23 5.66
CA GLY A 45 13.32 5.89 4.42
C GLY A 45 11.98 5.17 4.59
N MET A 46 11.63 4.70 5.80
CA MET A 46 10.22 4.76 6.16
C MET A 46 9.95 6.21 6.46
N HIS A 47 9.47 6.93 5.46
CA HIS A 47 8.46 7.89 5.79
C HIS A 47 7.45 7.13 6.67
N ALA A 48 7.27 7.60 7.91
CA ALA A 48 5.97 7.46 8.55
C ALA A 48 4.90 7.69 7.47
N ALA A 49 3.77 7.00 7.55
CA ALA A 49 2.61 7.41 6.79
C ALA A 49 2.47 8.95 6.89
N GLY A 50 2.81 9.66 5.81
CA GLY A 50 3.03 11.11 5.82
C GLY A 50 4.49 11.54 5.97
N GLN A 51 5.15 11.81 4.83
CA GLN A 51 5.94 13.03 4.72
C GLN A 51 5.64 13.71 3.37
N PRO A 52 5.54 15.04 3.35
CA PRO A 52 4.56 15.76 2.55
C PRO A 52 5.18 16.38 1.30
N THR A 53 5.08 15.69 0.16
CA THR A 53 5.17 16.31 -1.16
C THR A 53 4.32 15.50 -2.15
N GLY A 54 3.00 15.65 -2.11
CA GLY A 54 2.12 14.93 -3.04
C GLY A 54 0.64 15.19 -2.83
N TYR A 55 -0.19 14.58 -3.67
CA TYR A 55 -1.65 14.69 -3.64
C TYR A 55 -2.27 14.40 -2.26
N GLU A 56 -1.57 13.69 -1.35
CA GLU A 56 -2.00 13.47 0.04
C GLU A 56 -2.07 14.76 0.87
N ASP A 57 -1.13 15.70 0.72
CA ASP A 57 -1.18 16.99 1.44
C ASP A 57 -2.28 17.88 0.90
N GLU A 58 -2.48 17.83 -0.41
CA GLU A 58 -3.56 18.54 -1.07
C GLU A 58 -4.91 17.98 -0.63
N LEU A 59 -5.04 16.65 -0.52
CA LEU A 59 -6.23 16.00 0.03
C LEU A 59 -6.46 16.35 1.50
N ALA A 60 -5.41 16.39 2.33
CA ALA A 60 -5.54 16.81 3.72
C ALA A 60 -6.01 18.28 3.84
N ARG A 61 -5.48 19.18 3.00
CA ARG A 61 -5.95 20.56 2.90
C ARG A 61 -7.40 20.64 2.45
N ILE A 62 -7.79 19.84 1.45
CA ILE A 62 -9.16 19.79 0.95
C ILE A 62 -10.09 19.30 2.05
N GLU A 63 -9.74 18.24 2.78
CA GLU A 63 -10.53 17.72 3.89
C GLU A 63 -10.71 18.74 5.01
N ALA A 64 -9.64 19.47 5.36
CA ALA A 64 -9.75 20.56 6.33
C ALA A 64 -10.73 21.65 5.84
N GLY A 65 -10.72 21.97 4.54
CA GLY A 65 -11.68 22.89 3.94
C GLY A 65 -13.11 22.34 3.92
N LEU A 66 -13.29 21.06 3.61
CA LEU A 66 -14.60 20.41 3.66
C LEU A 66 -15.17 20.39 5.08
N ASN A 67 -14.35 20.16 6.10
CA ASN A 67 -14.77 20.19 7.50
C ASN A 67 -15.32 21.55 7.97
N ALA A 68 -15.14 22.63 7.19
CA ALA A 68 -15.73 23.93 7.47
C ALA A 68 -17.22 24.02 7.11
N PHE A 69 -17.76 23.03 6.38
CA PHE A 69 -19.17 22.98 5.97
C PHE A 69 -19.97 22.06 6.89
N ASP A 70 -21.14 22.54 7.34
CA ASP A 70 -22.02 21.80 8.24
C ASP A 70 -23.03 20.89 7.52
N THR A 71 -23.20 21.05 6.20
CA THR A 71 -24.24 20.37 5.43
C THR A 71 -23.69 19.75 4.17
N PHE A 72 -23.96 18.46 3.99
CA PHE A 72 -23.62 17.67 2.82
C PHE A 72 -24.84 16.90 2.30
N PRO A 73 -24.93 16.63 0.98
CA PRO A 73 -24.03 17.12 -0.06
C PRO A 73 -24.23 18.63 -0.30
N ILE A 74 -23.15 19.32 -0.67
CA ILE A 74 -23.17 20.73 -1.05
C ILE A 74 -24.00 20.87 -2.31
N ASN A 75 -25.05 21.70 -2.25
CA ASN A 75 -25.95 21.88 -3.39
C ASN A 75 -25.20 22.56 -4.55
N PRO A 76 -25.07 21.90 -5.72
CA PRO A 76 -24.33 22.48 -6.84
C PRO A 76 -24.96 23.77 -7.39
N ALA A 77 -26.26 23.98 -7.21
CA ALA A 77 -26.93 25.21 -7.63
C ALA A 77 -26.67 26.42 -6.71
N ALA A 78 -26.17 26.18 -5.49
CA ALA A 78 -25.90 27.20 -4.48
C ALA A 78 -24.50 27.04 -3.87
N MET A 79 -23.57 26.51 -4.66
CA MET A 79 -22.23 26.18 -4.20
C MET A 79 -21.42 27.45 -3.92
N PRO A 80 -20.92 27.64 -2.68
CA PRO A 80 -20.09 28.80 -2.38
C PRO A 80 -18.73 28.71 -3.11
N PRO A 81 -18.06 29.85 -3.37
CA PRO A 81 -16.78 29.87 -4.09
C PRO A 81 -15.70 28.98 -3.46
N GLU A 82 -15.70 28.88 -2.12
CA GLU A 82 -14.79 28.01 -1.37
C GLU A 82 -15.03 26.53 -1.68
N ALA A 83 -16.29 26.10 -1.72
CA ALA A 83 -16.66 24.72 -2.07
C ALA A 83 -16.36 24.41 -3.55
N GLU A 84 -16.59 25.37 -4.45
CA GLU A 84 -16.23 25.22 -5.87
C GLU A 84 -14.72 25.00 -6.04
N ALA A 85 -13.89 25.77 -5.32
CA ALA A 85 -12.44 25.60 -5.37
C ALA A 85 -12.00 24.21 -4.88
N LEU A 86 -12.64 23.69 -3.82
CA LEU A 86 -12.38 22.33 -3.31
C LEU A 86 -12.83 21.27 -4.32
N TYR A 87 -13.99 21.45 -4.95
CA TYR A 87 -14.49 20.56 -5.99
C TYR A 87 -13.54 20.47 -7.18
N GLN A 88 -13.09 21.62 -7.71
CA GLN A 88 -12.15 21.68 -8.83
C GLN A 88 -10.81 21.02 -8.47
N ALA A 89 -10.31 21.24 -7.25
CA ALA A 89 -9.10 20.60 -6.77
C ALA A 89 -9.26 19.07 -6.74
N LEU A 90 -10.36 18.56 -6.19
CA LEU A 90 -10.66 17.13 -6.19
C LEU A 90 -10.76 16.55 -7.62
N GLN A 91 -11.42 17.24 -8.54
CA GLN A 91 -11.51 16.81 -9.93
C GLN A 91 -10.12 16.71 -10.57
N LYS A 92 -9.27 17.71 -10.35
CA LYS A 92 -7.88 17.73 -10.83
C LYS A 92 -7.10 16.54 -10.31
N ILE A 93 -7.21 16.23 -9.01
CA ILE A 93 -6.55 15.06 -8.41
C ILE A 93 -7.03 13.78 -9.11
N VAL A 94 -8.34 13.61 -9.31
CA VAL A 94 -8.87 12.40 -9.96
C VAL A 94 -8.32 12.21 -11.37
N THR A 95 -8.15 13.30 -12.13
CA THR A 95 -7.69 13.26 -13.52
C THR A 95 -6.17 13.17 -13.69
N GLU A 96 -5.40 13.83 -12.83
CA GLU A 96 -3.96 14.03 -13.02
C GLU A 96 -3.09 13.14 -12.13
N THR A 97 -3.63 12.59 -11.03
CA THR A 97 -2.85 11.72 -10.15
C THR A 97 -2.51 10.40 -10.84
N ASP A 98 -1.31 9.89 -10.63
CA ASP A 98 -0.91 8.52 -10.92
C ASP A 98 -1.14 7.59 -9.71
N ASP A 99 -1.23 8.16 -8.51
CA ASP A 99 -1.54 7.43 -7.28
C ASP A 99 -3.02 7.01 -7.22
N ASP A 100 -3.27 5.71 -7.36
CA ASP A 100 -4.59 5.09 -7.25
C ASP A 100 -5.26 5.34 -5.89
N ARG A 101 -4.49 5.44 -4.80
CA ARG A 101 -5.02 5.71 -3.47
C ARG A 101 -5.54 7.14 -3.37
N ALA A 102 -4.73 8.11 -3.78
CA ALA A 102 -5.14 9.51 -3.84
C ALA A 102 -6.37 9.69 -4.74
N ARG A 103 -6.38 9.04 -5.91
CA ARG A 103 -7.53 9.04 -6.84
C ARG A 103 -8.80 8.51 -6.19
N ALA A 104 -8.70 7.37 -5.50
CA ALA A 104 -9.84 6.74 -4.85
C ALA A 104 -10.40 7.59 -3.70
N ARG A 105 -9.51 8.21 -2.91
CA ARG A 105 -9.88 9.13 -1.83
C ARG A 105 -10.56 10.40 -2.36
N ALA A 106 -10.03 10.98 -3.43
CA ALA A 106 -10.63 12.14 -4.09
C ALA A 106 -12.04 11.84 -4.65
N ASP A 107 -12.22 10.71 -5.34
CA ASP A 107 -13.53 10.29 -5.83
C ASP A 107 -14.55 10.04 -4.70
N LEU A 108 -14.10 9.53 -3.56
CA LEU A 108 -14.96 9.36 -2.39
C LEU A 108 -15.48 10.72 -1.89
N HIS A 109 -14.60 11.72 -1.81
CA HIS A 109 -14.98 13.08 -1.43
C HIS A 109 -15.92 13.74 -2.43
N LEU A 110 -15.66 13.61 -3.74
CA LEU A 110 -16.59 14.08 -4.78
C LEU A 110 -18.00 13.48 -4.62
N ARG A 111 -18.06 12.18 -4.32
CA ARG A 111 -19.35 11.49 -4.12
C ARG A 111 -20.05 11.93 -2.84
N LEU A 112 -19.34 11.98 -1.72
CA LEU A 112 -19.93 12.26 -0.40
C LEU A 112 -20.23 13.74 -0.18
N ALA A 113 -19.28 14.61 -0.50
CA ALA A 113 -19.39 16.04 -0.25
C ALA A 113 -20.20 16.76 -1.33
N PHE A 114 -20.14 16.31 -2.59
CA PHE A 114 -20.77 17.03 -3.72
C PHE A 114 -21.86 16.22 -4.41
N GLY A 115 -22.10 14.97 -4.03
CA GLY A 115 -23.12 14.13 -4.68
C GLY A 115 -22.78 13.82 -6.15
N ASP A 116 -21.51 13.87 -6.54
CA ASP A 116 -21.08 13.68 -7.92
C ASP A 116 -21.43 12.26 -8.42
N ALA A 117 -22.37 12.19 -9.36
CA ALA A 117 -22.82 10.93 -9.97
C ALA A 117 -21.73 10.28 -10.83
N ALA A 118 -20.87 11.08 -11.48
CA ALA A 118 -19.75 10.56 -12.26
C ALA A 118 -18.69 9.94 -11.34
N ALA A 119 -18.45 10.52 -10.15
CA ALA A 119 -17.58 9.92 -9.14
C ALA A 119 -18.12 8.56 -8.64
N ALA A 120 -19.44 8.45 -8.43
CA ALA A 120 -20.08 7.19 -8.07
C ALA A 120 -19.90 6.10 -9.14
N GLU A 121 -20.08 6.44 -10.42
CA GLU A 121 -19.88 5.50 -11.52
C GLU A 121 -18.41 5.11 -11.69
N ARG A 122 -17.46 6.03 -11.53
CA ARG A 122 -16.01 5.71 -11.53
C ARG A 122 -15.65 4.74 -10.42
N GLN A 123 -16.16 4.93 -9.21
CA GLN A 123 -15.94 4.02 -8.09
C GLN A 123 -16.48 2.61 -8.38
N LYS A 124 -17.72 2.53 -8.88
CA LYS A 124 -18.35 1.26 -9.27
C LYS A 124 -17.57 0.54 -10.37
N PHE A 125 -17.11 1.28 -11.37
CA PHE A 125 -16.27 0.75 -12.44
C PHE A 125 -14.95 0.17 -11.90
N ARG A 126 -14.25 0.89 -10.99
CA ARG A 126 -13.02 0.39 -10.35
C ARG A 126 -13.27 -0.87 -9.54
N GLN A 127 -14.33 -0.89 -8.74
CA GLN A 127 -14.69 -2.06 -7.95
C GLN A 127 -14.98 -3.29 -8.83
N ASN A 128 -15.76 -3.11 -9.89
CA ASN A 128 -16.05 -4.18 -10.84
C ASN A 128 -14.78 -4.66 -11.56
N SER A 129 -13.88 -3.75 -11.92
CA SER A 129 -12.60 -4.07 -12.56
C SER A 129 -11.68 -4.83 -11.63
N PHE A 130 -11.65 -4.47 -10.34
CA PHE A 130 -10.95 -5.21 -9.31
C PHE A 130 -11.49 -6.64 -9.18
N ILE A 131 -12.81 -6.80 -9.04
CA ILE A 131 -13.47 -8.11 -8.90
C ILE A 131 -13.13 -9.00 -10.11
N LYS A 132 -13.27 -8.48 -11.33
CA LYS A 132 -12.93 -9.23 -12.55
C LYS A 132 -11.47 -9.67 -12.60
N ARG A 133 -10.54 -8.79 -12.21
CA ARG A 133 -9.11 -9.14 -12.17
C ARG A 133 -8.81 -10.19 -11.09
N TRP A 134 -9.46 -10.07 -9.94
CA TRP A 134 -9.36 -11.04 -8.84
C TRP A 134 -9.87 -12.41 -9.24
N GLU A 135 -11.06 -12.48 -9.83
CA GLU A 135 -11.63 -13.72 -10.35
C GLU A 135 -10.73 -14.37 -11.40
N ALA A 136 -10.18 -13.59 -12.33
CA ALA A 136 -9.25 -14.08 -13.34
C ALA A 136 -7.94 -14.62 -12.73
N ALA A 137 -7.37 -13.94 -11.73
CA ALA A 137 -6.17 -14.41 -11.03
C ALA A 137 -6.42 -15.70 -10.24
N ASN A 138 -7.57 -15.79 -9.57
CA ASN A 138 -7.96 -17.00 -8.85
C ASN A 138 -8.23 -18.17 -9.81
N ALA A 139 -8.88 -17.93 -10.95
CA ALA A 139 -9.10 -18.95 -11.96
C ALA A 139 -7.77 -19.54 -12.48
N ARG A 140 -6.76 -18.70 -12.75
CA ARG A 140 -5.41 -19.16 -13.15
C ARG A 140 -4.76 -20.03 -12.09
N LEU A 141 -4.86 -19.62 -10.82
CA LEU A 141 -4.34 -20.41 -9.70
C LEU A 141 -5.03 -21.77 -9.61
N GLN A 142 -6.36 -21.83 -9.73
CA GLN A 142 -7.10 -23.09 -9.71
C GLN A 142 -6.67 -24.02 -10.86
N THR A 143 -6.49 -23.48 -12.08
CA THR A 143 -5.98 -24.27 -13.20
C THR A 143 -4.57 -24.81 -12.92
N ALA A 144 -3.67 -23.99 -12.37
CA ALA A 144 -2.32 -24.41 -12.02
C ALA A 144 -2.30 -25.49 -10.93
N LEU A 145 -3.12 -25.34 -9.88
CA LEU A 145 -3.28 -26.34 -8.81
C LEU A 145 -3.77 -27.68 -9.36
N HIS A 146 -4.76 -27.65 -10.25
CA HIS A 146 -5.26 -28.85 -10.90
C HIS A 146 -4.18 -29.56 -11.72
N LYS A 147 -3.37 -28.81 -12.47
CA LYS A 147 -2.25 -29.36 -13.27
C LYS A 147 -1.13 -29.96 -12.43
N VAL A 148 -0.86 -29.41 -11.25
CA VAL A 148 0.19 -29.91 -10.35
C VAL A 148 -0.29 -31.09 -9.50
N GLU A 149 -1.59 -31.41 -9.53
CA GLU A 149 -2.22 -32.49 -8.75
C GLU A 149 -1.80 -32.45 -7.28
N TRP A 150 -1.82 -31.24 -6.72
CA TRP A 150 -1.40 -30.98 -5.35
C TRP A 150 -2.33 -29.97 -4.71
N GLU A 151 -2.82 -30.31 -3.52
CA GLU A 151 -3.61 -29.41 -2.69
C GLU A 151 -2.72 -28.82 -1.58
N PRO A 152 -2.22 -27.59 -1.75
CA PRO A 152 -1.45 -26.92 -0.73
C PRO A 152 -2.32 -26.54 0.49
N PRO A 153 -1.72 -26.41 1.68
CA PRO A 153 -2.42 -25.92 2.86
C PRO A 153 -3.10 -24.57 2.62
N LEU A 154 -4.20 -24.30 3.33
CA LEU A 154 -5.02 -23.10 3.16
C LEU A 154 -4.20 -21.80 3.22
N GLY A 155 -3.29 -21.66 4.19
CA GLY A 155 -2.46 -20.46 4.34
C GLY A 155 -1.56 -20.20 3.12
N LEU A 156 -1.04 -21.26 2.50
CA LEU A 156 -0.25 -21.13 1.27
C LEU A 156 -1.16 -20.77 0.09
N THR A 157 -2.33 -21.39 -0.01
CA THR A 157 -3.32 -21.07 -1.05
C THR A 157 -3.73 -19.60 -1.02
N GLU A 158 -4.05 -19.03 0.15
CA GLU A 158 -4.40 -17.61 0.28
C GLU A 158 -3.23 -16.69 -0.06
N THR A 159 -2.01 -17.07 0.32
CA THR A 159 -0.80 -16.33 -0.05
C THR A 159 -0.59 -16.32 -1.57
N LEU A 160 -0.77 -17.48 -2.22
CA LEU A 160 -0.64 -17.61 -3.67
C LEU A 160 -1.73 -16.84 -4.42
N LYS A 161 -2.96 -16.76 -3.89
CA LYS A 161 -4.02 -15.89 -4.45
C LYS A 161 -3.59 -14.42 -4.42
N ALA A 162 -3.10 -13.94 -3.28
CA ALA A 162 -2.62 -12.58 -3.13
C ALA A 162 -1.45 -12.26 -4.07
N LEU A 163 -0.48 -13.17 -4.17
CA LEU A 163 0.68 -13.03 -5.07
C LEU A 163 0.27 -13.07 -6.55
N SER A 164 -0.58 -14.02 -6.93
CA SER A 164 -1.12 -14.15 -8.29
C SER A 164 -1.82 -12.86 -8.73
N PHE A 165 -2.64 -12.28 -7.84
CA PHE A 165 -3.33 -11.04 -8.11
C PHE A 165 -2.39 -9.82 -8.14
N GLY A 166 -1.52 -9.67 -7.15
CA GLY A 166 -0.66 -8.50 -6.99
C GLY A 166 0.44 -8.41 -8.06
N TYR A 167 1.03 -9.55 -8.43
CA TYR A 167 2.12 -9.62 -9.40
C TYR A 167 1.68 -10.07 -10.79
N GLY A 168 0.41 -10.41 -10.98
CA GLY A 168 -0.11 -10.83 -12.27
C GLY A 168 0.55 -12.11 -12.80
N LEU A 169 0.85 -13.05 -11.90
CA LEU A 169 1.58 -14.27 -12.25
C LEU A 169 0.86 -15.06 -13.35
N SER A 170 1.63 -15.52 -14.34
CA SER A 170 1.09 -16.39 -15.37
C SER A 170 0.77 -17.77 -14.81
N GLU A 171 -0.05 -18.53 -15.53
CA GLU A 171 -0.36 -19.91 -15.15
C GLU A 171 0.91 -20.79 -15.10
N GLN A 172 1.88 -20.51 -15.97
CA GLN A 172 3.16 -21.20 -16.00
C GLN A 172 4.00 -20.88 -14.77
N ASP A 173 4.12 -19.59 -14.41
CA ASP A 173 4.87 -19.16 -13.22
C ASP A 173 4.28 -19.78 -11.94
N LEU A 174 2.95 -19.82 -11.85
CA LEU A 174 2.25 -20.45 -10.74
C LEU A 174 2.52 -21.96 -10.69
N GLY A 175 2.51 -22.64 -11.83
CA GLY A 175 2.83 -24.07 -11.91
C GLY A 175 4.27 -24.39 -11.49
N ASP A 176 5.24 -23.59 -11.92
CA ASP A 176 6.65 -23.74 -11.57
C ASP A 176 6.90 -23.50 -10.08
N LEU A 177 6.26 -22.47 -9.53
CA LEU A 177 6.34 -22.14 -8.11
C LEU A 177 5.69 -23.23 -7.24
N LEU A 178 4.50 -23.71 -7.62
CA LEU A 178 3.82 -24.82 -6.93
C LEU A 178 4.65 -26.11 -6.93
N ARG A 179 5.26 -26.46 -8.06
CA ARG A 179 6.16 -27.64 -8.15
C ARG A 179 7.39 -27.48 -7.26
N SER A 180 7.99 -26.30 -7.24
CA SER A 180 9.16 -26.00 -6.41
C SER A 180 8.84 -26.12 -4.92
N ILE A 181 7.71 -25.55 -4.49
CA ILE A 181 7.27 -25.64 -3.09
C ILE A 181 6.93 -27.09 -2.72
N ARG A 182 6.22 -27.82 -3.59
CA ARG A 182 5.89 -29.23 -3.37
C ARG A 182 7.15 -30.09 -3.18
N SER A 183 8.20 -29.84 -3.96
CA SER A 183 9.48 -30.53 -3.81
C SER A 183 10.11 -30.22 -2.45
N ALA A 184 10.21 -28.94 -2.09
CA ALA A 184 10.80 -28.52 -0.82
C ALA A 184 10.05 -29.09 0.41
N CYS A 185 8.72 -29.24 0.32
CA CYS A 185 7.92 -29.86 1.38
C CYS A 185 8.04 -31.39 1.45
N ARG A 186 8.56 -32.06 0.42
CA ARG A 186 8.83 -33.52 0.47
C ARG A 186 10.20 -33.84 1.05
N ASP A 187 11.13 -32.90 0.98
CA ASP A 187 12.52 -33.05 1.46
C ASP A 187 12.71 -32.54 2.91
N ALA A 188 11.64 -32.08 3.55
CA ALA A 188 11.60 -31.60 4.94
C ALA A 188 10.85 -32.58 5.86
#